data_AF-A0A7W0FGK9-F1
#
_entry.id   AF-A0A7W0FGK9-F1
#
_cell.length_a   1.000
_cell.length_b   1.000
_cell.length_c   1.000
_cell.angle_alpha   90.00
_cell.angle_beta   90.00
_cell.angle_gamma   90.00
#
_symmetry.space_group_name_H-M   'P 1'
#
loop_
_entity.id
_entity.type
_entity.pdbx_description
1 polymer ?
#
loop_
_entity_poly.entity_id
_entity_poly.type
_entity_poly.pdbx_seq_one_letter_code
_entity_poly.pdbx_strand_id
1 'polypeptide(L)'
;ANPDLTVKAVQLRKWGQEIIRILGGRRIHPNFAVPGGVNKALTQDERDTILAGYDDALATTMAAIGIMQGWAEANMEDIKKFGVFSTGYLGLVKGGNTLELYDGDIRLTSSTGKELEKFDPRNYLDYISEHVENWSYLKFPYYKKLGYPGGVYRVGPLGRLNNSDRMATPLADAELKKFKQLNDGKPVENTLHYHTARLIETVYAIENVKVLLQDADILSNDILNTCRDPKPSGVGVIEAPRGTLIHHYWMNQNQQIERVNLIVSTGHNNWAMSEAVDSVAKTYIPDAEHVTEGMLNRVEAAIRAHDPCLSCSTHAVGQMPIILEVRDSTDQLVKTITRD
;
A
#
# COMPACT_ATOMS: atom_id res chain seq x y z
N ALA A 1 20.45 -10.00 -17.42
CA ALA A 1 18.97 -10.01 -17.53
C ALA A 1 18.47 -11.44 -17.40
N ASN A 2 17.33 -11.69 -16.74
CA ASN A 2 16.75 -13.03 -16.55
C ASN A 2 15.35 -13.08 -17.22
N PRO A 3 15.25 -13.52 -18.49
CA PRO A 3 13.98 -13.53 -19.23
C PRO A 3 12.92 -14.44 -18.61
N ASP A 4 13.32 -15.58 -18.07
CA ASP A 4 12.40 -16.56 -17.47
C ASP A 4 11.71 -15.98 -16.24
N LEU A 5 12.44 -15.21 -15.42
CA LEU A 5 11.87 -14.50 -14.29
C LEU A 5 10.82 -13.47 -14.74
N THR A 6 11.09 -12.73 -15.83
CA THR A 6 10.13 -11.79 -16.40
C THR A 6 8.86 -12.50 -16.86
N VAL A 7 8.99 -13.65 -17.52
CA VAL A 7 7.83 -14.46 -17.95
C VAL A 7 7.00 -14.89 -16.75
N LYS A 8 7.63 -15.39 -15.68
CA LYS A 8 6.93 -15.75 -14.44
C LYS A 8 6.18 -14.57 -13.82
N ALA A 9 6.80 -13.39 -13.74
CA ALA A 9 6.16 -12.19 -13.24
C ALA A 9 4.94 -11.76 -14.08
N VAL A 10 5.04 -11.87 -15.41
CA VAL A 10 3.91 -11.59 -16.32
C VAL A 10 2.78 -12.60 -16.13
N GLN A 11 3.08 -13.89 -15.93
CA GLN A 11 2.06 -14.91 -15.67
C GLN A 11 1.36 -14.69 -14.32
N LEU A 12 2.11 -14.33 -13.27
CA LEU A 12 1.53 -13.96 -11.96
C LEU A 12 0.55 -12.79 -12.11
N ARG A 13 0.93 -11.73 -12.82
CA ARG A 13 0.04 -10.61 -13.10
C ARG A 13 -1.17 -11.03 -13.93
N LYS A 14 -0.99 -11.89 -14.94
CA LYS A 14 -2.07 -12.40 -15.77
C LYS A 14 -3.09 -13.14 -14.92
N TRP A 15 -2.65 -14.03 -14.03
CA TRP A 15 -3.53 -14.79 -13.13
C TRP A 15 -4.35 -13.87 -12.22
N GLY A 16 -3.72 -12.91 -11.53
CA GLY A 16 -4.44 -11.94 -10.69
C GLY A 16 -5.45 -11.10 -11.47
N GLN A 17 -5.10 -10.63 -12.67
CA GLN A 17 -6.03 -9.89 -13.54
C GLN A 17 -7.18 -10.77 -14.05
N GLU A 18 -6.95 -12.06 -14.21
CA GLU A 18 -7.97 -12.99 -14.66
C GLU A 18 -9.03 -13.25 -13.58
N ILE A 19 -8.64 -13.30 -12.30
CA ILE A 19 -9.58 -13.34 -11.17
C ILE A 19 -10.52 -12.13 -11.22
N ILE A 20 -9.96 -10.92 -11.39
CA ILE A 20 -10.74 -9.68 -11.49
C ILE A 20 -11.69 -9.73 -12.68
N ARG A 21 -11.23 -10.24 -13.84
CA ARG A 21 -12.06 -10.37 -15.04
C ARG A 21 -13.20 -11.38 -14.87
N ILE A 22 -12.93 -12.52 -14.24
CA ILE A 22 -13.92 -13.57 -14.00
C ILE A 22 -15.06 -13.03 -13.13
N LEU A 23 -14.71 -12.31 -12.05
CA LEU A 23 -15.69 -11.74 -11.13
C LEU A 23 -16.39 -10.51 -11.73
N GLY A 24 -15.62 -9.52 -12.20
CA GLY A 24 -16.13 -8.20 -12.58
C GLY A 24 -16.25 -7.94 -14.08
N GLY A 25 -16.19 -8.98 -14.92
CA GLY A 25 -16.33 -8.92 -16.38
C GLY A 25 -15.19 -8.21 -17.13
N ARG A 26 -14.39 -7.40 -16.45
CA ARG A 26 -13.29 -6.59 -17.00
C ARG A 26 -12.06 -6.66 -16.11
N ARG A 27 -10.87 -6.60 -16.72
CA ARG A 27 -9.58 -6.59 -15.99
C ARG A 27 -9.26 -5.26 -15.31
N ILE A 28 -9.84 -4.17 -15.81
CA ILE A 28 -9.62 -2.80 -15.33
C ILE A 28 -11.00 -2.13 -15.30
N HIS A 29 -11.28 -1.41 -14.21
CA HIS A 29 -12.60 -0.83 -13.91
C HIS A 29 -13.72 -1.89 -13.89
N PRO A 30 -13.64 -2.89 -13.00
CA PRO A 30 -14.70 -3.89 -12.83
C PRO A 30 -15.98 -3.24 -12.32
N ASN A 31 -17.13 -3.79 -12.68
CA ASN A 31 -18.46 -3.33 -12.26
C ASN A 31 -19.16 -4.33 -11.33
N PHE A 32 -18.39 -5.10 -10.56
CA PHE A 32 -18.87 -6.23 -9.76
C PHE A 32 -19.66 -5.82 -8.52
N ALA A 33 -19.07 -4.94 -7.69
CA ALA A 33 -19.64 -4.51 -6.43
C ALA A 33 -20.76 -3.46 -6.67
N VAL A 34 -21.91 -3.69 -6.06
CA VAL A 34 -23.08 -2.82 -6.11
C VAL A 34 -23.63 -2.61 -4.69
N PRO A 35 -24.36 -1.52 -4.40
CA PRO A 35 -24.98 -1.36 -3.09
C PRO A 35 -25.86 -2.57 -2.74
N GLY A 36 -25.55 -3.25 -1.63
CA GLY A 36 -26.24 -4.46 -1.18
C GLY A 36 -25.51 -5.78 -1.48
N GLY A 37 -24.42 -5.77 -2.26
CA GLY A 37 -23.63 -6.99 -2.52
C GLY A 37 -22.91 -6.96 -3.86
N VAL A 38 -23.08 -8.00 -4.66
CA VAL A 38 -22.42 -8.17 -5.97
C VAL A 38 -23.43 -8.56 -7.03
N ASN A 39 -23.13 -8.26 -8.30
CA ASN A 39 -24.08 -8.46 -9.40
C ASN A 39 -23.90 -9.78 -10.19
N LYS A 40 -22.98 -10.64 -9.76
CA LYS A 40 -22.72 -11.94 -10.38
C LYS A 40 -22.26 -12.95 -9.32
N ALA A 41 -22.82 -14.16 -9.36
CA ALA A 41 -22.31 -15.29 -8.58
C ALA A 41 -21.14 -15.96 -9.31
N LEU A 42 -20.17 -16.48 -8.56
CA LEU A 42 -19.07 -17.26 -9.11
C LEU A 42 -19.60 -18.67 -9.47
N THR A 43 -19.26 -19.17 -10.66
CA THR A 43 -19.60 -20.56 -11.03
C THR A 43 -18.51 -21.54 -10.62
N GLN A 44 -18.85 -22.83 -10.56
CA GLN A 44 -17.89 -23.89 -10.29
C GLN A 44 -16.73 -23.92 -11.31
N ASP A 45 -17.02 -23.84 -12.62
CA ASP A 45 -15.99 -23.84 -13.67
C ASP A 45 -15.07 -22.61 -13.56
N GLU A 46 -15.62 -21.45 -13.19
CA GLU A 46 -14.87 -20.23 -12.96
C GLU A 46 -13.95 -20.34 -11.74
N ARG A 47 -14.46 -20.88 -10.62
CA ARG A 47 -13.67 -21.20 -9.43
C ARG A 47 -12.52 -22.14 -9.76
N ASP A 48 -12.81 -23.23 -10.49
CA ASP A 48 -11.83 -24.26 -10.84
C ASP A 48 -10.74 -23.69 -11.78
N THR A 49 -11.12 -22.76 -12.68
CA THR A 49 -10.19 -22.00 -13.52
C THR A 49 -9.24 -21.14 -12.69
N ILE A 50 -9.72 -20.49 -11.63
CA ILE A 50 -8.86 -19.68 -10.75
C ILE A 50 -7.89 -20.59 -9.98
N LEU A 51 -8.40 -21.70 -9.42
CA LEU A 51 -7.60 -22.66 -8.65
C LEU A 51 -6.46 -23.27 -9.47
N ALA A 52 -6.67 -23.49 -10.78
CA ALA A 52 -5.65 -24.07 -11.65
C ALA A 52 -4.34 -23.25 -11.73
N GLY A 53 -4.38 -21.93 -11.50
CA GLY A 53 -3.19 -21.08 -11.50
C GLY A 53 -2.57 -20.80 -10.12
N TYR A 54 -3.17 -21.34 -9.05
CA TYR A 54 -2.76 -21.04 -7.67
C TYR A 54 -1.31 -21.47 -7.37
N ASP A 55 -0.96 -22.72 -7.68
CA ASP A 55 0.35 -23.28 -7.30
C ASP A 55 1.50 -22.56 -8.04
N ASP A 56 1.30 -22.23 -9.32
CA ASP A 56 2.26 -21.46 -10.12
C ASP A 56 2.45 -20.03 -9.61
N ALA A 57 1.36 -19.37 -9.23
CA ALA A 57 1.39 -18.03 -8.66
C ALA A 57 2.14 -18.00 -7.31
N LEU A 58 1.85 -18.98 -6.45
CA LEU A 58 2.51 -19.14 -5.17
C LEU A 58 4.01 -19.44 -5.35
N ALA A 59 4.36 -20.41 -6.17
CA ALA A 59 5.75 -20.78 -6.45
C ALA A 59 6.55 -19.61 -7.03
N THR A 60 5.96 -18.84 -7.94
CA THR A 60 6.57 -17.63 -8.52
C THR A 60 6.85 -16.58 -7.44
N THR A 61 5.89 -16.34 -6.55
CA THR A 61 6.01 -15.33 -5.49
C THR A 61 7.04 -15.75 -4.44
N MET A 62 7.08 -17.03 -4.06
CA MET A 62 8.10 -17.57 -3.16
C MET A 62 9.51 -17.47 -3.76
N ALA A 63 9.67 -17.72 -5.06
CA ALA A 63 10.95 -17.51 -5.75
C ALA A 63 11.37 -16.02 -5.72
N ALA A 64 10.41 -15.10 -5.89
CA ALA A 64 10.68 -13.67 -5.79
C ALA A 64 11.10 -13.24 -4.37
N ILE A 65 10.52 -13.82 -3.32
CA ILE A 65 10.96 -13.62 -1.93
C ILE A 65 12.43 -14.01 -1.78
N GLY A 66 12.83 -15.19 -2.28
CA GLY A 66 14.22 -15.64 -2.22
C GLY A 66 15.19 -14.71 -2.97
N ILE A 67 14.79 -14.18 -4.13
CA ILE A 67 15.58 -13.19 -4.87
C ILE A 67 15.74 -11.89 -4.07
N MET A 68 14.66 -11.40 -3.47
CA MET A 68 14.70 -10.17 -2.66
C MET A 68 15.54 -10.35 -1.40
N GLN A 69 15.47 -11.52 -0.74
CA GLN A 69 16.30 -11.86 0.42
C GLN A 69 17.79 -11.88 0.03
N GLY A 70 18.16 -12.60 -1.02
CA GLY A 70 19.55 -12.63 -1.49
C GLY A 70 20.06 -11.25 -1.92
N TRP A 71 19.21 -10.42 -2.53
CA TRP A 71 19.57 -9.04 -2.85
C TRP A 71 19.78 -8.19 -1.59
N ALA A 72 18.88 -8.27 -0.60
CA ALA A 72 18.98 -7.52 0.65
C ALA A 72 20.24 -7.89 1.45
N GLU A 73 20.57 -9.18 1.53
CA GLU A 73 21.79 -9.69 2.16
C GLU A 73 23.05 -9.14 1.49
N ALA A 74 23.09 -9.17 0.15
CA ALA A 74 24.24 -8.67 -0.61
C ALA A 74 24.37 -7.13 -0.58
N ASN A 75 23.29 -6.40 -0.28
CA ASN A 75 23.23 -4.93 -0.33
C ASN A 75 22.85 -4.32 1.04
N MET A 76 23.25 -4.97 2.13
CA MET A 76 22.88 -4.58 3.49
C MET A 76 23.26 -3.12 3.86
N GLU A 77 24.38 -2.63 3.34
CA GLU A 77 24.79 -1.23 3.55
C GLU A 77 23.81 -0.24 2.91
N ASP A 78 23.28 -0.55 1.73
CA ASP A 78 22.22 0.25 1.11
C ASP A 78 20.91 0.13 1.90
N ILE A 79 20.52 -1.07 2.37
CA ILE A 79 19.36 -1.26 3.26
C ILE A 79 19.43 -0.34 4.49
N LYS A 80 20.60 -0.23 5.12
CA LYS A 80 20.78 0.52 6.38
C LYS A 80 20.80 2.03 6.23
N LYS A 81 21.09 2.57 5.04
CA LYS A 81 21.23 4.02 4.83
C LYS A 81 20.20 4.63 3.87
N PHE A 82 19.52 3.82 3.06
CA PHE A 82 18.61 4.31 2.03
C PHE A 82 17.24 4.66 2.63
N GLY A 83 17.03 5.93 2.96
CA GLY A 83 15.75 6.45 3.45
C GLY A 83 15.28 5.74 4.72
N VAL A 84 16.13 5.66 5.74
CA VAL A 84 15.81 4.98 7.01
C VAL A 84 15.42 6.01 8.05
N PHE A 85 14.16 5.95 8.50
CA PHE A 85 13.60 6.87 9.49
C PHE A 85 12.40 6.22 10.19
N SER A 86 12.17 6.64 11.44
CA SER A 86 11.12 6.10 12.31
C SER A 86 9.81 6.88 12.15
N THR A 87 8.67 6.17 12.09
CA THR A 87 7.31 6.76 11.97
C THR A 87 6.29 5.94 12.73
N GLY A 88 5.04 6.41 12.85
CA GLY A 88 3.93 5.50 13.14
C GLY A 88 3.64 4.55 11.96
N TYR A 89 2.79 3.55 12.18
CA TYR A 89 2.29 2.64 11.14
C TYR A 89 0.79 2.44 11.27
N LEU A 90 0.08 2.53 10.15
CA LEU A 90 -1.37 2.47 10.10
C LEU A 90 -1.84 1.41 9.09
N GLY A 91 -2.90 0.69 9.46
CA GLY A 91 -3.59 -0.23 8.56
C GLY A 91 -4.72 -0.99 9.24
N LEU A 92 -5.56 -1.64 8.44
CA LEU A 92 -6.62 -2.53 8.94
C LEU A 92 -6.06 -3.78 9.64
N VAL A 93 -6.73 -4.17 10.71
CA VAL A 93 -6.52 -5.45 11.41
C VAL A 93 -7.84 -6.05 11.84
N LYS A 94 -7.89 -7.38 11.96
CA LYS A 94 -8.97 -8.10 12.65
C LYS A 94 -8.55 -8.57 14.04
N GLY A 95 -9.36 -9.43 14.65
CA GLY A 95 -9.11 -10.03 15.97
C GLY A 95 -7.67 -10.57 16.12
N GLY A 96 -7.07 -10.32 17.28
CA GLY A 96 -5.67 -10.68 17.56
C GLY A 96 -4.65 -9.93 16.70
N ASN A 97 -5.00 -8.73 16.22
CA ASN A 97 -4.16 -7.89 15.35
C ASN A 97 -3.65 -8.65 14.12
N THR A 98 -4.51 -9.51 13.58
CA THR A 98 -4.21 -10.26 12.36
C THR A 98 -4.30 -9.32 11.17
N LEU A 99 -3.34 -9.39 10.25
CA LEU A 99 -3.37 -8.61 9.01
C LEU A 99 -4.71 -8.81 8.29
N GLU A 100 -5.29 -7.71 7.84
CA GLU A 100 -6.57 -7.70 7.15
C GLU A 100 -6.51 -6.72 5.98
N LEU A 101 -7.09 -7.11 4.85
CA LEU A 101 -7.08 -6.31 3.63
C LEU A 101 -8.47 -5.77 3.27
N TYR A 102 -9.55 -6.44 3.72
CA TYR A 102 -10.91 -6.14 3.28
C TYR A 102 -11.72 -5.36 4.33
N ASP A 103 -11.89 -5.92 5.54
CA ASP A 103 -12.78 -5.35 6.56
C ASP A 103 -12.26 -5.60 7.98
N GLY A 104 -12.24 -4.57 8.81
CA GLY A 104 -11.71 -4.63 10.18
C GLY A 104 -11.57 -3.25 10.82
N ASP A 105 -10.87 -3.20 11.95
CA ASP A 105 -10.57 -1.94 12.64
C ASP A 105 -9.29 -1.32 12.06
N ILE A 106 -9.21 0.02 12.01
CA ILE A 106 -7.92 0.68 11.80
C ILE A 106 -7.13 0.60 13.10
N ARG A 107 -5.91 0.07 13.03
CA ARG A 107 -4.92 0.14 14.11
C ARG A 107 -3.83 1.13 13.73
N LEU A 108 -3.37 1.93 14.69
CA LEU A 108 -2.23 2.82 14.57
C LEU A 108 -1.20 2.47 15.65
N THR A 109 0.02 2.19 15.24
CA THR A 109 1.16 1.97 16.13
C THR A 109 2.16 3.11 16.02
N SER A 110 2.90 3.37 17.09
CA SER A 110 4.01 4.32 17.14
C SER A 110 5.28 3.75 16.51
N SER A 111 6.33 4.57 16.40
CA SER A 111 7.66 4.15 15.93
C SER A 111 8.28 3.02 16.73
N THR A 112 7.91 2.86 18.01
CA THR A 112 8.40 1.77 18.84
C THR A 112 7.56 0.50 18.73
N GLY A 113 6.48 0.52 17.94
CA GLY A 113 5.53 -0.58 17.80
C GLY A 113 4.44 -0.61 18.89
N LYS A 114 4.44 0.35 19.82
CA LYS A 114 3.36 0.49 20.81
C LYS A 114 2.07 0.94 20.11
N GLU A 115 0.96 0.25 20.37
CA GLU A 115 -0.37 0.64 19.91
C GLU A 115 -0.75 2.00 20.50
N LEU A 116 -1.09 2.93 19.61
CA LEU A 116 -1.58 4.27 19.96
C LEU A 116 -3.10 4.29 19.95
N GLU A 117 -3.69 3.71 18.91
CA GLU A 117 -5.14 3.68 18.70
C GLU A 117 -5.57 2.40 17.97
N LYS A 118 -6.80 1.99 18.23
CA LYS A 118 -7.52 0.97 17.47
C LYS A 118 -8.99 1.34 17.43
N PHE A 119 -9.54 1.58 16.25
CA PHE A 119 -10.85 2.20 16.11
C PHE A 119 -11.59 1.76 14.84
N ASP A 120 -12.91 1.89 14.92
CA ASP A 120 -13.82 1.68 13.80
C ASP A 120 -13.51 2.66 12.65
N PRO A 121 -13.28 2.18 11.42
CA PRO A 121 -12.88 3.05 10.31
C PRO A 121 -13.88 4.18 10.00
N ARG A 122 -15.15 4.04 10.39
CA ARG A 122 -16.19 5.09 10.23
C ARG A 122 -15.88 6.35 11.02
N ASN A 123 -15.07 6.25 12.08
CA ASN A 123 -14.70 7.36 12.96
C ASN A 123 -13.37 8.02 12.58
N TYR A 124 -12.82 7.78 11.38
CA TYR A 124 -11.48 8.24 11.00
C TYR A 124 -11.22 9.75 11.19
N LEU A 125 -12.24 10.62 11.10
CA LEU A 125 -12.10 12.08 11.28
C LEU A 125 -11.69 12.50 12.70
N ASP A 126 -11.89 11.61 13.68
CA ASP A 126 -11.45 11.82 15.06
C ASP A 126 -9.95 11.57 15.23
N TYR A 127 -9.35 10.80 14.32
CA TYR A 127 -7.99 10.29 14.42
C TYR A 127 -7.05 10.85 13.35
N ILE A 128 -7.55 11.09 12.13
CA ILE A 128 -6.72 11.50 10.98
C ILE A 128 -7.04 12.95 10.62
N SER A 129 -5.99 13.74 10.44
CA SER A 129 -6.06 15.09 9.84
C SER A 129 -5.08 15.18 8.67
N GLU A 130 -5.30 16.12 7.76
CA GLU A 130 -4.48 16.29 6.56
C GLU A 130 -3.84 17.68 6.57
N HIS A 131 -2.51 17.73 6.61
CA HIS A 131 -1.75 18.97 6.48
C HIS A 131 -1.53 19.32 5.00
N VAL A 132 -1.43 20.61 4.68
CA VAL A 132 -1.21 21.11 3.31
C VAL A 132 0.06 21.95 3.28
N GLU A 133 0.89 21.68 2.28
CA GLU A 133 2.08 22.47 1.96
C GLU A 133 1.84 23.30 0.70
N ASN A 134 2.52 24.44 0.57
CA ASN A 134 2.34 25.33 -0.59
C ASN A 134 3.03 24.83 -1.88
N TRP A 135 3.88 23.80 -1.78
CA TRP A 135 4.68 23.25 -2.87
C TRP A 135 4.18 21.89 -3.39
N SER A 136 3.10 21.34 -2.81
CA SER A 136 2.51 20.07 -3.26
C SER A 136 1.00 20.09 -3.21
N TYR A 137 0.36 19.59 -4.28
CA TYR A 137 -1.08 19.30 -4.26
C TYR A 137 -1.42 18.09 -3.40
N LEU A 138 -0.46 17.20 -3.16
CA LEU A 138 -0.67 16.04 -2.32
C LEU A 138 -0.58 16.48 -0.85
N LYS A 139 -1.62 16.16 -0.08
CA LYS A 139 -1.69 16.48 1.35
C LYS A 139 -0.79 15.54 2.16
N PHE A 140 -0.64 15.82 3.45
CA PHE A 140 0.17 15.06 4.40
C PHE A 140 -0.71 14.59 5.57
N PRO A 141 -1.38 13.42 5.45
CA PRO A 141 -2.15 12.86 6.54
C PRO A 141 -1.29 12.53 7.76
N TYR A 142 -1.81 12.80 8.95
CA TYR A 142 -1.13 12.54 10.22
C TYR A 142 -2.13 12.21 11.33
N TYR A 143 -1.62 11.60 12.40
CA TYR A 143 -2.37 11.29 13.60
C TYR A 143 -2.66 12.57 14.41
N LYS A 144 -3.93 12.94 14.43
CA LYS A 144 -4.44 14.22 14.94
C LYS A 144 -4.00 14.53 16.37
N LYS A 145 -3.97 13.55 17.27
CA LYS A 145 -3.63 13.78 18.68
C LYS A 145 -2.14 14.10 18.90
N LEU A 146 -1.26 13.75 17.96
CA LEU A 146 0.17 14.06 18.02
C LEU A 146 0.57 15.26 17.18
N GLY A 147 -0.35 15.81 16.36
CA GLY A 147 -0.08 16.96 15.51
C GLY A 147 0.83 16.65 14.33
N TYR A 148 1.04 17.64 13.45
CA TYR A 148 2.01 17.55 12.36
C TYR A 148 3.32 18.26 12.77
N PRO A 149 4.52 17.68 12.54
CA PRO A 149 4.77 16.37 11.93
C PRO A 149 4.82 15.20 12.94
N GLY A 150 4.62 15.42 14.24
CA GLY A 150 4.81 14.38 15.28
C GLY A 150 3.93 13.13 15.15
N GLY A 151 2.80 13.23 14.45
CA GLY A 151 1.84 12.16 14.19
C GLY A 151 1.97 11.50 12.82
N VAL A 152 3.05 11.74 12.06
CA VAL A 152 3.23 11.09 10.76
C VAL A 152 3.35 9.57 10.88
N TYR A 153 2.82 8.87 9.89
CA TYR A 153 2.80 7.42 9.86
C TYR A 153 2.98 6.91 8.42
N ARG A 154 3.25 5.61 8.31
CA ARG A 154 3.37 4.90 7.04
C ARG A 154 2.27 3.86 6.89
N VAL A 155 1.75 3.74 5.67
CA VAL A 155 0.75 2.74 5.24
C VAL A 155 1.33 1.88 4.13
N GLY A 156 0.52 0.95 3.61
CA GLY A 156 0.90 0.01 2.57
C GLY A 156 1.58 -1.22 3.18
N PRO A 157 2.30 -2.02 2.36
CA PRO A 157 2.80 -3.31 2.82
C PRO A 157 3.69 -3.21 4.07
N LEU A 158 4.62 -2.25 4.11
CA LEU A 158 5.46 -2.05 5.30
C LEU A 158 4.63 -1.68 6.53
N GLY A 159 3.68 -0.75 6.35
CA GLY A 159 2.78 -0.32 7.41
C GLY A 159 1.97 -1.47 7.99
N ARG A 160 1.34 -2.27 7.13
CA ARG A 160 0.50 -3.40 7.55
C ARG A 160 1.31 -4.52 8.22
N LEU A 161 2.50 -4.86 7.72
CA LEU A 161 3.35 -5.88 8.36
C LEU A 161 3.85 -5.44 9.75
N ASN A 162 4.24 -4.17 9.89
CA ASN A 162 4.64 -3.63 11.20
C ASN A 162 3.44 -3.56 12.16
N ASN A 163 2.27 -3.20 11.64
CA ASN A 163 1.05 -3.01 12.41
C ASN A 163 0.28 -4.31 12.69
N SER A 164 0.69 -5.45 12.13
CA SER A 164 0.04 -6.76 12.35
C SER A 164 0.90 -7.64 13.24
N ASP A 165 0.28 -8.38 14.16
CA ASP A 165 1.00 -9.31 15.05
C ASP A 165 1.15 -10.69 14.38
N ARG A 166 0.24 -11.04 13.46
CA ARG A 166 0.22 -12.31 12.73
C ARG A 166 -0.49 -12.19 11.37
N MET A 167 -0.35 -13.19 10.52
CA MET A 167 -1.19 -13.37 9.33
C MET A 167 -2.07 -14.62 9.45
N ALA A 168 -3.23 -14.61 8.78
CA ALA A 168 -4.17 -15.73 8.85
C ALA A 168 -3.72 -16.97 8.07
N THR A 169 -2.79 -16.81 7.11
CA THR A 169 -2.35 -17.87 6.20
C THR A 169 -0.93 -18.33 6.54
N PRO A 170 -0.65 -19.65 6.48
CA PRO A 170 0.52 -20.24 7.12
C PRO A 170 1.86 -19.81 6.51
N LEU A 171 1.96 -19.71 5.17
CA LEU A 171 3.23 -19.32 4.54
C LEU A 171 3.51 -17.84 4.76
N ALA A 172 2.50 -16.99 4.58
CA ALA A 172 2.65 -15.56 4.81
C ALA A 172 2.95 -15.25 6.29
N ASP A 173 2.36 -15.96 7.25
CA ASP A 173 2.66 -15.80 8.68
C ASP A 173 4.11 -16.24 9.02
N ALA A 174 4.60 -17.29 8.37
CA ALA A 174 6.01 -17.70 8.52
C ALA A 174 6.98 -16.63 7.99
N GLU A 175 6.68 -16.03 6.83
CA GLU A 175 7.49 -14.93 6.29
C GLU A 175 7.35 -13.63 7.11
N LEU A 176 6.17 -13.33 7.67
CA LEU A 176 5.98 -12.22 8.61
C LEU A 176 6.90 -12.36 9.83
N LYS A 177 7.00 -13.56 10.41
CA LYS A 177 7.90 -13.80 11.55
C LYS A 177 9.35 -13.53 11.18
N LYS A 178 9.81 -14.01 10.02
CA LYS A 178 11.16 -13.70 9.51
C LYS A 178 11.37 -12.20 9.30
N PHE A 179 10.37 -11.53 8.72
CA PHE A 179 10.40 -10.09 8.50
C PHE A 179 10.55 -9.30 9.80
N LYS A 180 9.76 -9.63 10.83
CA LYS A 180 9.85 -8.96 12.14
C LYS A 180 11.21 -9.19 12.83
N GLN A 181 11.85 -10.33 12.59
CA GLN A 181 13.20 -10.60 13.13
C GLN A 181 14.29 -9.73 12.51
N LEU A 182 14.03 -9.04 11.39
CA LEU A 182 14.99 -8.08 10.82
C LEU A 182 15.28 -6.89 11.75
N ASN A 183 14.42 -6.63 12.74
CA ASN A 183 14.61 -5.59 13.74
C ASN A 183 14.24 -6.08 15.16
N ASP A 184 14.61 -7.32 15.51
CA ASP A 184 14.40 -7.91 16.84
C ASP A 184 12.94 -7.81 17.34
N GLY A 185 11.97 -7.94 16.44
CA GLY A 185 10.53 -7.83 16.74
C GLY A 185 9.99 -6.40 16.82
N LYS A 186 10.85 -5.37 16.76
CA LYS A 186 10.43 -3.97 16.61
C LYS A 186 10.00 -3.68 15.16
N PRO A 187 9.32 -2.55 14.91
CA PRO A 187 8.95 -2.19 13.54
C PRO A 187 10.16 -2.09 12.61
N VAL A 188 10.08 -2.67 11.42
CA VAL A 188 11.11 -2.55 10.38
C VAL A 188 10.95 -1.20 9.70
N GLU A 189 11.98 -0.35 9.75
CA GLU A 189 11.86 1.05 9.36
C GLU A 189 12.47 1.37 7.99
N ASN A 190 13.25 0.44 7.43
CA ASN A 190 14.01 0.65 6.20
C ASN A 190 13.07 0.76 4.99
N THR A 191 13.18 1.85 4.23
CA THR A 191 12.33 2.11 3.05
C THR A 191 12.41 0.99 2.01
N LEU A 192 13.59 0.41 1.79
CA LEU A 192 13.76 -0.69 0.81
C LEU A 192 13.02 -1.98 1.21
N HIS A 193 12.69 -2.17 2.50
CA HIS A 193 11.91 -3.32 2.96
C HIS A 193 10.42 -3.24 2.62
N TYR A 194 9.92 -2.13 2.05
CA TYR A 194 8.62 -2.14 1.35
C TYR A 194 8.55 -3.21 0.25
N HIS A 195 9.65 -3.48 -0.46
CA HIS A 195 9.68 -4.51 -1.50
C HIS A 195 9.51 -5.91 -0.92
N THR A 196 10.23 -6.23 0.17
CA THR A 196 10.05 -7.48 0.91
C THR A 196 8.63 -7.62 1.42
N ALA A 197 8.11 -6.58 2.10
CA ALA A 197 6.76 -6.58 2.64
C ALA A 197 5.68 -6.81 1.56
N ARG A 198 5.83 -6.20 0.38
CA ARG A 198 4.91 -6.36 -0.76
C ARG A 198 4.86 -7.80 -1.28
N LEU A 199 6.01 -8.48 -1.31
CA LEU A 199 6.05 -9.89 -1.72
C LEU A 199 5.38 -10.79 -0.67
N ILE A 200 5.59 -10.54 0.62
CA ILE A 200 4.92 -11.28 1.70
C ILE A 200 3.40 -11.10 1.62
N GLU A 201 2.91 -9.88 1.40
CA GLU A 201 1.48 -9.65 1.20
C GLU A 201 0.94 -10.27 -0.09
N THR A 202 1.76 -10.39 -1.13
CA THR A 202 1.37 -11.11 -2.34
C THR A 202 1.17 -12.59 -2.02
N VAL A 203 2.03 -13.21 -1.20
CA VAL A 203 1.80 -14.56 -0.69
C VAL A 203 0.51 -14.63 0.12
N TYR A 204 0.29 -13.68 1.04
CA TYR A 204 -0.95 -13.62 1.83
C TYR A 204 -2.19 -13.55 0.92
N ALA A 205 -2.18 -12.68 -0.09
CA ALA A 205 -3.30 -12.55 -1.02
C ALA A 205 -3.53 -13.84 -1.83
N ILE A 206 -2.45 -14.49 -2.31
CA ILE A 206 -2.54 -15.77 -3.04
C ILE A 206 -3.14 -16.85 -2.14
N GLU A 207 -2.64 -17.03 -0.91
CA GLU A 207 -3.18 -18.02 0.03
C GLU A 207 -4.66 -17.74 0.35
N ASN A 208 -5.05 -16.48 0.53
CA ASN A 208 -6.45 -16.11 0.75
C ASN A 208 -7.34 -16.41 -0.45
N VAL A 209 -6.86 -16.32 -1.69
CA VAL A 209 -7.64 -16.77 -2.86
C VAL A 209 -8.05 -18.23 -2.68
N LYS A 210 -7.14 -19.10 -2.26
CA LYS A 210 -7.49 -20.52 -2.02
C LYS A 210 -8.45 -20.71 -0.85
N VAL A 211 -8.23 -19.99 0.26
CA VAL A 211 -9.15 -20.03 1.42
C VAL A 211 -10.56 -19.65 0.99
N LEU A 212 -10.71 -18.53 0.27
CA LEU A 212 -12.02 -18.04 -0.19
C LEU A 212 -12.68 -18.98 -1.20
N LEU A 213 -11.92 -19.53 -2.15
CA LEU A 213 -12.46 -20.47 -3.15
C LEU A 213 -12.84 -21.83 -2.57
N GLN A 214 -12.38 -22.15 -1.35
CA GLN A 214 -12.76 -23.36 -0.62
C GLN A 214 -13.94 -23.14 0.35
N ASP A 215 -14.37 -21.90 0.53
CA ASP A 215 -15.56 -21.58 1.32
C ASP A 215 -16.82 -22.11 0.62
N ALA A 216 -17.74 -22.71 1.38
CA ALA A 216 -18.97 -23.27 0.84
C ALA A 216 -19.88 -22.19 0.23
N ASP A 217 -19.83 -20.96 0.77
CA ASP A 217 -20.69 -19.86 0.34
C ASP A 217 -20.16 -19.15 -0.92
N ILE A 218 -18.93 -19.45 -1.37
CA ILE A 218 -18.32 -18.75 -2.53
C ILE A 218 -19.10 -18.94 -3.84
N LEU A 219 -19.86 -20.04 -3.95
CA LEU A 219 -20.72 -20.35 -5.09
C LEU A 219 -22.21 -20.03 -4.82
N SER A 220 -22.52 -19.38 -3.70
CA SER A 220 -23.89 -19.00 -3.36
C SER A 220 -24.47 -18.06 -4.42
N ASN A 221 -25.77 -18.20 -4.66
CA ASN A 221 -26.55 -17.24 -5.46
C ASN A 221 -27.20 -16.16 -4.57
N ASP A 222 -27.07 -16.26 -3.24
CA ASP A 222 -27.49 -15.21 -2.32
C ASP A 222 -26.41 -14.12 -2.24
N ILE A 223 -26.39 -13.27 -3.28
CA ILE A 223 -25.30 -12.34 -3.55
C ILE A 223 -25.70 -10.86 -3.42
N LEU A 224 -26.98 -10.58 -3.23
CA LEU A 224 -27.52 -9.23 -3.27
C LEU A 224 -28.66 -9.03 -2.27
N ASN A 225 -28.43 -8.17 -1.29
CA ASN A 225 -29.47 -7.67 -0.41
C ASN A 225 -30.16 -6.45 -1.03
N THR A 226 -31.46 -6.57 -1.29
CA THR A 226 -32.27 -5.50 -1.91
C THR A 226 -32.95 -4.58 -0.89
N CYS A 227 -32.84 -4.87 0.42
CA CYS A 227 -33.36 -4.01 1.47
C CYS A 227 -32.65 -2.65 1.47
N ARG A 228 -33.42 -1.56 1.40
CA ARG A 228 -32.89 -0.19 1.36
C ARG A 228 -33.22 0.56 2.64
N ASP A 229 -32.19 1.01 3.34
CA ASP A 229 -32.27 1.92 4.48
C ASP A 229 -31.22 3.03 4.30
N PRO A 230 -31.45 3.99 3.37
CA PRO A 230 -30.46 5.00 3.02
C PRO A 230 -30.14 5.88 4.23
N LYS A 231 -28.84 6.00 4.52
CA LYS A 231 -28.32 6.91 5.55
C LYS A 231 -27.81 8.20 4.91
N PRO A 232 -27.82 9.33 5.63
CA PRO A 232 -27.34 10.61 5.10
C PRO A 232 -25.84 10.61 4.78
N SER A 233 -25.07 9.67 5.33
CA SER A 233 -23.67 9.46 4.98
C SER A 233 -23.25 8.00 5.08
N GLY A 234 -22.15 7.65 4.42
CA GLY A 234 -21.53 6.34 4.47
C GLY A 234 -20.01 6.42 4.30
N VAL A 235 -19.30 5.64 5.10
CA VAL A 235 -17.84 5.50 5.03
C VAL A 235 -17.51 4.08 4.59
N GLY A 236 -16.73 3.95 3.51
CA GLY A 236 -16.15 2.68 3.07
C GLY A 236 -14.63 2.75 3.21
N VAL A 237 -14.05 1.74 3.86
CA VAL A 237 -12.61 1.63 4.05
C VAL A 237 -12.13 0.25 3.62
N ILE A 238 -11.02 0.20 2.91
CA ILE A 238 -10.33 -1.03 2.51
C ILE A 238 -8.82 -0.79 2.51
N GLU A 239 -8.02 -1.84 2.62
CA GLU A 239 -6.60 -1.74 2.29
C GLU A 239 -6.39 -1.97 0.81
N ALA A 240 -6.26 -0.87 0.07
CA ALA A 240 -5.72 -0.98 -1.28
C ALA A 240 -4.24 -1.42 -1.20
N PRO A 241 -3.66 -1.94 -2.31
CA PRO A 241 -2.30 -2.47 -2.29
C PRO A 241 -1.24 -1.49 -1.74
N ARG A 242 -1.49 -0.18 -1.88
CA ARG A 242 -0.58 0.92 -1.51
C ARG A 242 -0.85 1.51 -0.12
N GLY A 243 -1.87 1.02 0.59
CA GLY A 243 -2.28 1.49 1.92
C GLY A 243 -3.78 1.70 2.07
N THR A 244 -4.19 2.13 3.26
CA THR A 244 -5.58 2.37 3.61
C THR A 244 -6.23 3.34 2.64
N LEU A 245 -7.42 2.98 2.15
CA LEU A 245 -8.24 3.78 1.25
C LEU A 245 -9.55 4.10 1.95
N ILE A 246 -9.83 5.39 2.15
CA ILE A 246 -11.04 5.86 2.82
C ILE A 246 -11.89 6.64 1.82
N HIS A 247 -13.13 6.19 1.63
CA HIS A 247 -14.16 6.87 0.87
C HIS A 247 -15.30 7.28 1.80
N HIS A 248 -15.62 8.57 1.87
CA HIS A 248 -16.73 9.09 2.67
C HIS A 248 -17.66 9.93 1.79
N TYR A 249 -18.92 9.51 1.71
CA TYR A 249 -19.95 10.18 0.92
C TYR A 249 -21.06 10.71 1.84
N TRP A 250 -21.56 11.90 1.53
CA TRP A 250 -22.79 12.46 2.11
C TRP A 250 -23.83 12.66 1.02
N MET A 251 -25.08 12.37 1.36
CA MET A 251 -26.21 12.45 0.44
C MET A 251 -27.32 13.33 0.99
N ASN A 252 -28.04 14.00 0.08
CA ASN A 252 -29.25 14.73 0.41
C ASN A 252 -30.48 13.82 0.51
N GLN A 253 -31.64 14.42 0.81
CA GLN A 253 -32.92 13.71 0.91
C GLN A 253 -33.34 13.02 -0.40
N ASN A 254 -32.86 13.50 -1.55
CA ASN A 254 -33.07 12.89 -2.86
C ASN A 254 -32.02 11.83 -3.22
N GLN A 255 -31.15 11.45 -2.26
CA GLN A 255 -30.07 10.46 -2.41
C GLN A 255 -29.02 10.87 -3.46
N GLN A 256 -28.82 12.17 -3.63
CA GLN A 256 -27.76 12.73 -4.47
C GLN A 256 -26.56 13.10 -3.61
N ILE A 257 -25.34 12.86 -4.13
CA ILE A 257 -24.09 13.17 -3.42
C ILE A 257 -23.93 14.69 -3.31
N GLU A 258 -23.75 15.20 -2.09
CA GLU A 258 -23.47 16.63 -1.82
C GLU A 258 -22.03 16.88 -1.40
N ARG A 259 -21.40 15.90 -0.75
CA ARG A 259 -20.01 15.99 -0.29
C ARG A 259 -19.33 14.65 -0.47
N VAL A 260 -18.04 14.72 -0.80
CA VAL A 260 -17.14 13.57 -0.83
C VAL A 260 -15.86 13.94 -0.11
N ASN A 261 -15.33 13.01 0.68
CA ASN A 261 -13.98 13.06 1.19
C ASN A 261 -13.27 11.76 0.85
N LEU A 262 -12.11 11.86 0.22
CA LEU A 262 -11.27 10.73 -0.17
C LEU A 262 -9.91 10.91 0.46
N ILE A 263 -9.49 9.96 1.30
CA ILE A 263 -8.09 9.87 1.73
C ILE A 263 -7.54 8.60 1.10
N VAL A 264 -6.72 8.80 0.08
CA VAL A 264 -6.29 7.74 -0.82
C VAL A 264 -4.90 7.26 -0.44
N SER A 265 -4.76 5.96 -0.23
CA SER A 265 -3.55 5.18 0.06
C SER A 265 -2.22 5.94 0.00
N THR A 266 -1.71 6.24 -1.20
CA THR A 266 -0.38 6.85 -1.37
C THR A 266 -0.28 8.25 -0.74
N GLY A 267 -1.38 8.99 -0.62
CA GLY A 267 -1.42 10.26 0.10
C GLY A 267 -0.99 10.14 1.56
N HIS A 268 -1.33 9.05 2.25
CA HIS A 268 -0.84 8.80 3.62
C HIS A 268 0.68 8.70 3.70
N ASN A 269 1.36 8.25 2.64
CA ASN A 269 2.81 8.11 2.61
C ASN A 269 3.52 9.36 2.08
N ASN A 270 2.82 10.46 1.81
CA ASN A 270 3.44 11.64 1.18
C ASN A 270 4.60 12.20 2.00
N TRP A 271 4.43 12.33 3.32
CA TRP A 271 5.51 12.74 4.21
C TRP A 271 6.70 11.78 4.14
N ALA A 272 6.45 10.47 4.25
CA ALA A 272 7.51 9.46 4.20
C ALA A 272 8.24 9.45 2.85
N MET A 273 7.55 9.71 1.74
CA MET A 273 8.17 9.85 0.43
C MET A 273 9.07 11.08 0.35
N SER A 274 8.63 12.23 0.86
CA SER A 274 9.44 13.45 0.93
C SER A 274 10.71 13.25 1.78
N GLU A 275 10.55 12.64 2.96
CA GLU A 275 11.68 12.33 3.85
C GLU A 275 12.64 11.31 3.24
N ALA A 276 12.13 10.29 2.55
CA ALA A 276 12.97 9.32 1.86
C ALA A 276 13.78 9.97 0.73
N VAL A 277 13.17 10.88 -0.05
CA VAL A 277 13.86 11.65 -1.09
C VAL A 277 14.95 12.53 -0.50
N ASP A 278 14.63 13.30 0.54
CA ASP A 278 15.60 14.17 1.22
C ASP A 278 16.78 13.38 1.79
N SER A 279 16.49 12.30 2.52
CA SER A 279 17.49 11.39 3.09
C SER A 279 18.40 10.79 2.03
N VAL A 280 17.84 10.28 0.93
CA VAL A 280 18.61 9.67 -0.16
C VAL A 280 19.41 10.72 -0.93
N ALA A 281 18.85 11.90 -1.21
CA ALA A 281 19.58 12.98 -1.85
C ALA A 281 20.81 13.38 -1.01
N LYS A 282 20.63 13.63 0.29
CA LYS A 282 21.73 13.98 1.21
C LYS A 282 22.78 12.87 1.36
N THR A 283 22.39 11.61 1.20
CA THR A 283 23.30 10.47 1.35
C THR A 283 24.16 10.23 0.10
N TYR A 284 23.58 10.44 -1.09
CA TYR A 284 24.21 10.01 -2.36
C TYR A 284 24.61 11.16 -3.29
N ILE A 285 24.18 12.41 -3.03
CA ILE A 285 24.57 13.59 -3.80
C ILE A 285 25.47 14.48 -2.90
N PRO A 286 26.80 14.41 -3.05
CA PRO A 286 27.72 15.14 -2.17
C PRO A 286 27.74 16.64 -2.45
N ASP A 287 27.58 17.05 -3.70
CA ASP A 287 27.63 18.45 -4.14
C ASP A 287 26.91 18.67 -5.50
N ALA A 288 26.74 19.94 -5.87
CA ALA A 288 26.04 20.38 -7.07
C ALA A 288 26.80 20.09 -8.38
N GLU A 289 28.12 19.96 -8.32
CA GLU A 289 28.99 19.80 -9.48
C GLU A 289 28.98 18.35 -9.97
N HIS A 290 28.88 17.38 -9.06
CA HIS A 290 29.02 15.95 -9.34
C HIS A 290 27.70 15.17 -9.41
N VAL A 291 26.60 15.81 -9.80
CA VAL A 291 25.30 15.12 -9.98
C VAL A 291 25.36 14.19 -11.20
N THR A 292 25.20 12.88 -10.98
CA THR A 292 25.18 11.85 -12.03
C THR A 292 23.78 11.24 -12.20
N GLU A 293 23.52 10.63 -13.36
CA GLU A 293 22.24 9.94 -13.63
C GLU A 293 21.95 8.84 -12.59
N GLY A 294 22.95 8.05 -12.21
CA GLY A 294 22.79 7.00 -11.22
C GLY A 294 22.37 7.52 -9.84
N MET A 295 22.77 8.74 -9.46
CA MET A 295 22.33 9.39 -8.22
C MET A 295 20.88 9.84 -8.32
N LEU A 296 20.46 10.42 -9.45
CA LEU A 296 19.06 10.80 -9.69
C LEU A 296 18.14 9.58 -9.64
N ASN A 297 18.56 8.47 -10.25
CA ASN A 297 17.81 7.21 -10.20
C ASN A 297 17.69 6.64 -8.78
N ARG A 298 18.67 6.89 -7.90
CA ARG A 298 18.55 6.55 -6.46
C ARG A 298 17.50 7.41 -5.77
N VAL A 299 17.46 8.71 -6.02
CA VAL A 299 16.41 9.59 -5.47
C VAL A 299 15.01 9.11 -5.91
N GLU A 300 14.85 8.74 -7.18
CA GLU A 300 13.59 8.15 -7.64
C GLU A 300 13.28 6.79 -7.01
N ALA A 301 14.29 5.96 -6.76
CA ALA A 301 14.09 4.67 -6.12
C ALA A 301 13.50 4.83 -4.70
N ALA A 302 13.75 5.95 -4.01
CA ALA A 302 13.11 6.30 -2.73
C ALA A 302 11.59 6.45 -2.87
N ILE A 303 11.15 7.09 -3.96
CA ILE A 303 9.74 7.20 -4.33
C ILE A 303 9.20 5.83 -4.73
N ARG A 304 9.87 5.10 -5.63
CA ARG A 304 9.39 3.79 -6.15
C ARG A 304 9.25 2.72 -5.06
N ALA A 305 10.04 2.77 -3.99
CA ALA A 305 9.92 1.83 -2.88
C ALA A 305 8.51 1.82 -2.26
N HIS A 306 7.89 3.00 -2.16
CA HIS A 306 6.54 3.17 -1.65
C HIS A 306 5.44 2.76 -2.65
N ASP A 307 5.79 2.42 -3.89
CA ASP A 307 4.87 2.13 -5.01
C ASP A 307 3.75 3.17 -5.13
N PRO A 308 4.07 4.45 -5.36
CA PRO A 308 3.09 5.52 -5.32
C PRO A 308 2.14 5.45 -6.51
N CYS A 309 0.85 5.57 -6.25
CA CYS A 309 -0.13 5.92 -7.28
C CYS A 309 -0.45 7.41 -7.18
N LEU A 310 0.38 8.25 -7.82
CA LEU A 310 0.20 9.71 -7.79
C LEU A 310 -1.14 10.13 -8.41
N SER A 311 -1.54 9.52 -9.52
CA SER A 311 -2.85 9.76 -10.15
C SER A 311 -4.02 9.41 -9.23
N CYS A 312 -3.88 8.35 -8.41
CA CYS A 312 -4.89 8.00 -7.42
C CYS A 312 -4.98 9.07 -6.32
N SER A 313 -3.86 9.69 -5.95
CA SER A 313 -3.77 10.51 -4.73
C SER A 313 -4.02 12.00 -4.95
N THR A 314 -3.75 12.50 -6.15
CA THR A 314 -4.09 13.87 -6.55
C THR A 314 -5.34 13.94 -7.44
N HIS A 315 -5.87 12.78 -7.86
CA HIS A 315 -6.96 12.67 -8.83
C HIS A 315 -6.68 13.39 -10.17
N ALA A 316 -5.40 13.59 -10.51
CA ALA A 316 -4.95 14.28 -11.71
C ALA A 316 -4.31 13.33 -12.74
N VAL A 317 -4.39 13.70 -14.02
CA VAL A 317 -3.66 13.03 -15.12
C VAL A 317 -2.20 13.53 -15.08
N GLY A 318 -1.26 12.67 -14.68
CA GLY A 318 0.12 13.07 -14.40
C GLY A 318 1.11 12.76 -15.53
N GLN A 319 2.03 13.70 -15.79
CA GLN A 319 3.40 13.44 -16.24
C GLN A 319 4.30 13.36 -14.99
N MET A 320 5.45 12.67 -15.05
CA MET A 320 6.41 12.61 -13.92
C MET A 320 7.77 13.20 -14.30
N PRO A 321 7.85 14.50 -14.69
CA PRO A 321 9.13 15.13 -14.89
C PRO A 321 9.87 15.26 -13.55
N ILE A 322 11.19 15.11 -13.56
CA ILE A 322 12.04 15.39 -12.40
C ILE A 322 12.66 16.75 -12.61
N ILE A 323 12.43 17.65 -11.66
CA ILE A 323 13.11 18.94 -11.57
C ILE A 323 13.90 18.91 -10.27
N LEU A 324 15.23 18.82 -10.38
CA LEU A 324 16.13 18.92 -9.24
C LEU A 324 16.70 20.33 -9.20
N GLU A 325 16.37 21.08 -8.16
CA GLU A 325 17.01 22.35 -7.83
C GLU A 325 18.07 22.10 -6.75
N VAL A 326 19.33 22.37 -7.08
CA VAL A 326 20.42 22.37 -6.11
C VAL A 326 20.65 23.79 -5.62
N ARG A 327 20.53 23.99 -4.31
CA ARG A 327 20.69 25.29 -3.65
C ARG A 327 21.88 25.25 -2.70
N ASP A 328 22.57 26.37 -2.56
CA ASP A 328 23.68 26.49 -1.60
C ASP A 328 23.17 26.70 -0.16
N SER A 329 24.10 26.84 0.80
CA SER A 329 23.77 27.05 2.22
C SER A 329 23.06 28.37 2.51
N THR A 330 22.96 29.27 1.54
CA THR A 330 22.23 30.56 1.62
C THR A 330 20.89 30.53 0.87
N ASP A 331 20.45 29.33 0.45
CA ASP A 331 19.21 29.09 -0.32
C ASP A 331 19.23 29.69 -1.73
N GLN A 332 20.41 30.06 -2.26
CA GLN A 332 20.56 30.53 -3.64
C GLN A 332 20.59 29.34 -4.60
N LEU A 333 19.85 29.47 -5.72
CA LEU A 333 19.81 28.44 -6.76
C LEU A 333 21.15 28.36 -7.49
N VAL A 334 21.84 27.23 -7.36
CA VAL A 334 23.12 26.95 -8.02
C VAL A 334 22.90 26.29 -9.38
N LYS A 335 21.97 25.32 -9.44
CA LYS A 335 21.76 24.49 -10.63
C LYS A 335 20.34 23.92 -10.67
N THR A 336 19.77 23.84 -11.87
CA THR A 336 18.51 23.13 -12.13
C THR A 336 18.78 22.01 -13.14
N ILE A 337 18.32 20.80 -12.82
CA ILE A 337 18.39 19.63 -13.70
C ILE A 337 16.98 19.15 -13.97
N THR A 338 16.58 19.13 -15.24
CA THR A 338 15.24 18.70 -15.66
C THR A 338 15.33 17.40 -16.46
N ARG A 339 14.43 16.46 -16.18
CA ARG A 339 14.18 15.28 -16.99
C ARG A 339 12.68 15.17 -17.24
N ASP A 340 12.30 15.12 -18.51
CA ASP A 340 10.89 15.00 -18.94
C ASP A 340 10.28 13.61 -18.63
#